data_AF-A0A9N9JKJ7-F1
#
_entry.id   AF-A0A9N9JKJ7-F1
#
_cell.length_a   1.000
_cell.length_b   1.000
_cell.length_c   1.000
_cell.angle_alpha   90.00
_cell.angle_beta   90.00
_cell.angle_gamma   90.00
#
_symmetry.space_group_name_H-M   'P 1'
#
loop_
_entity.id
_entity.type
_entity.pdbx_description
1 polymer ?
#
loop_
_entity_poly.entity_id
_entity_poly.type
_entity_poly.pdbx_seq_one_letter_code
_entity_poly.pdbx_strand_id
1 'polypeptide(L)'
;YKNENGALIPQEVHSIVISVQHSPDIETEELRRLIKEHVINAVIPSKYLTEKTIYHIQPSGKFIIGGPHGDAGLTGRKIIIDTYGGHGAHGGGAFSGKDWSKVDRSAAYAARWIAKSIVHAKLARRILVQLSYAIGVSRPLSIFIDTYGTSSKTNA
;
A
#
# COMPACT_ATOMS: atom_id res chain seq x y z
N TYR A 1 14.03 -7.29 -2.11
CA TYR A 1 14.39 -6.64 -0.84
C TYR A 1 15.50 -7.43 -0.17
N LYS A 2 16.44 -6.77 0.49
CA LYS A 2 17.38 -7.41 1.43
C LYS A 2 16.81 -7.29 2.84
N ASN A 3 16.79 -8.38 3.60
CA ASN A 3 16.41 -8.34 5.02
C ASN A 3 17.66 -8.15 5.87
N GLU A 4 17.70 -7.08 6.65
CA GLU A 4 18.80 -6.76 7.57
C GLU A 4 18.24 -6.70 9.00
N ASN A 5 18.35 -7.82 9.73
CA ASN A 5 17.89 -7.97 11.11
C ASN A 5 16.43 -7.49 11.28
N GLY A 6 15.55 -7.95 10.39
CA GLY A 6 14.14 -7.59 10.40
C GLY A 6 13.81 -6.32 9.62
N ALA A 7 14.77 -5.45 9.28
CA ALA A 7 14.51 -4.29 8.42
C ALA A 7 14.54 -4.69 6.94
N LEU A 8 13.65 -4.12 6.12
CA LEU A 8 13.61 -4.39 4.68
C LEU A 8 14.26 -3.24 3.92
N ILE A 9 15.34 -3.55 3.21
CA ILE A 9 16.05 -2.59 2.37
C ILE A 9 15.69 -2.84 0.90
N PRO A 10 15.03 -1.89 0.21
CA PRO A 10 14.78 -2.02 -1.22
C PRO A 10 16.11 -2.06 -1.98
N GLN A 11 16.18 -2.90 -3.01
CA GLN A 11 17.41 -3.10 -3.81
C GLN A 11 17.17 -2.60 -5.23
N GLU A 12 16.13 -3.11 -5.88
CA GLU A 12 15.71 -2.73 -7.23
C GLU A 12 14.19 -2.96 -7.37
N VAL A 13 13.61 -2.37 -8.40
CA VAL A 13 12.27 -2.71 -8.89
C VAL A 13 12.41 -3.78 -9.96
N HIS A 14 11.95 -4.99 -9.64
CA HIS A 14 12.03 -6.13 -10.55
C HIS A 14 11.03 -6.01 -11.70
N SER A 15 9.77 -5.67 -11.42
CA SER A 15 8.72 -5.57 -12.44
C SER A 15 7.76 -4.44 -12.15
N ILE A 16 7.31 -3.78 -13.22
CA ILE A 16 6.32 -2.70 -13.20
C ILE A 16 5.17 -3.09 -14.11
N VAL A 17 3.95 -2.94 -13.62
CA VAL A 17 2.71 -3.22 -14.38
C VAL A 17 1.83 -1.98 -14.35
N ILE A 18 1.43 -1.49 -15.52
CA ILE A 18 0.48 -0.40 -15.66
C ILE A 18 -0.50 -0.76 -16.78
N SER A 19 -1.79 -0.75 -16.46
CA SER A 19 -2.88 -0.79 -17.43
C SER A 19 -3.74 0.45 -17.20
N VAL A 20 -3.93 1.27 -18.23
CA VAL A 20 -4.63 2.55 -18.14
C VAL A 20 -5.67 2.66 -19.25
N GLN A 21 -6.87 3.10 -18.87
CA GLN A 21 -7.91 3.42 -19.85
C GLN A 21 -7.47 4.64 -20.67
N HIS A 22 -7.66 4.62 -21.98
CA HIS A 22 -7.19 5.67 -22.89
C HIS A 22 -8.19 5.97 -24.03
N SER A 23 -8.02 7.14 -24.66
CA SER A 23 -8.77 7.52 -25.86
C SER A 23 -8.49 6.54 -27.01
N PRO A 24 -9.45 6.26 -27.91
CA PRO A 24 -9.17 5.51 -29.13
C PRO A 24 -8.17 6.21 -30.07
N ASP A 25 -7.94 7.51 -29.90
CA ASP A 25 -7.10 8.33 -30.80
C ASP A 25 -5.59 8.22 -30.52
N ILE A 26 -5.19 7.58 -29.40
CA ILE A 26 -3.78 7.38 -29.07
C ILE A 26 -3.34 5.97 -29.44
N GLU A 27 -2.25 5.90 -30.20
CA GLU A 27 -1.60 4.63 -30.52
C GLU A 27 -0.96 4.01 -29.27
N THR A 28 -1.09 2.69 -29.14
CA THR A 28 -0.63 1.98 -27.93
C THR A 28 0.86 2.15 -27.68
N GLU A 29 1.68 2.24 -28.73
CA GLU A 29 3.12 2.40 -28.57
C GLU A 29 3.51 3.79 -28.07
N GLU A 30 2.80 4.82 -28.54
CA GLU A 30 2.95 6.19 -28.03
C GLU A 30 2.50 6.28 -26.57
N LEU A 31 1.37 5.66 -26.22
CA LEU A 31 0.91 5.57 -24.83
C LEU A 31 1.96 4.91 -23.93
N ARG A 32 2.56 3.79 -24.36
CA ARG A 32 3.61 3.10 -23.60
C ARG A 32 4.82 3.99 -23.35
N ARG A 33 5.26 4.73 -24.38
CA ARG A 33 6.35 5.69 -24.30
C ARG A 33 6.04 6.80 -23.29
N LEU A 34 4.87 7.42 -23.40
CA LEU A 34 4.44 8.50 -22.51
C LEU A 34 4.30 8.04 -21.05
N ILE A 35 3.78 6.83 -20.80
CA ILE A 35 3.71 6.26 -19.44
C ILE A 35 5.11 6.04 -18.89
N LYS A 36 6.04 5.50 -19.68
CA LYS A 36 7.41 5.28 -19.23
C LYS A 36 8.09 6.61 -18.88
N GLU A 37 7.96 7.61 -19.74
CA GLU A 37 8.62 8.91 -19.59
C GLU A 37 8.00 9.76 -18.47
N HIS A 38 6.68 9.98 -18.51
CA HIS A 38 6.02 10.97 -17.66
C HIS A 38 5.44 10.40 -16.37
N VAL A 39 5.32 9.07 -16.25
CA VAL A 39 4.79 8.42 -15.04
C VAL A 39 5.87 7.62 -14.33
N ILE A 40 6.46 6.62 -15.01
CA ILE A 40 7.41 5.72 -14.35
C ILE A 40 8.69 6.45 -13.96
N ASN A 41 9.34 7.13 -14.92
CA ASN A 41 10.60 7.83 -14.67
C ASN A 41 10.42 9.04 -13.73
N ALA A 42 9.22 9.62 -13.68
CA ALA A 42 8.90 10.74 -12.80
C ALA A 42 8.70 10.30 -11.34
N VAL A 43 8.24 9.06 -11.10
CA VAL A 43 7.83 8.58 -9.77
C VAL A 43 8.85 7.63 -9.15
N ILE A 44 9.43 6.73 -9.94
CA ILE A 44 10.35 5.71 -9.42
C ILE A 44 11.77 6.26 -9.46
N PRO A 45 12.48 6.32 -8.31
CA PRO A 45 13.86 6.75 -8.28
C PRO A 45 14.74 5.89 -9.22
N SER A 46 15.50 6.55 -10.10
CA SER A 46 16.33 5.89 -11.12
C SER A 46 17.29 4.84 -10.55
N LYS A 47 17.79 5.03 -9.32
CA LYS A 47 18.64 4.07 -8.60
C LYS A 47 18.02 2.68 -8.40
N TYR A 48 16.69 2.54 -8.53
CA TYR A 48 16.01 1.26 -8.43
C TYR A 48 15.62 0.67 -9.79
N LEU A 49 15.80 1.42 -10.88
CA LEU A 49 15.53 0.96 -12.24
C LEU A 49 16.84 0.45 -12.85
N THR A 50 16.83 -0.80 -13.31
CA THR A 50 17.99 -1.44 -13.93
C THR A 50 17.65 -1.92 -15.32
N GLU A 51 18.65 -2.34 -16.09
CA GLU A 51 18.44 -2.98 -17.40
C GLU A 51 17.59 -4.27 -17.30
N LYS A 52 17.51 -4.87 -16.11
CA LYS A 52 16.72 -6.07 -15.83
C LYS A 52 15.28 -5.77 -15.45
N THR A 53 14.93 -4.50 -15.20
CA THR A 53 13.55 -4.13 -14.82
C THR A 53 12.59 -4.49 -15.95
N ILE A 54 11.56 -5.29 -15.61
CA ILE A 54 10.56 -5.77 -16.55
C ILE A 54 9.39 -4.78 -16.60
N TYR A 55 9.01 -4.36 -17.80
CA TYR A 55 7.93 -3.39 -18.01
C TYR A 55 6.74 -4.05 -18.71
N HIS A 56 5.61 -4.16 -17.99
CA HIS A 56 4.32 -4.55 -18.54
C HIS A 56 3.43 -3.30 -18.64
N ILE A 57 3.66 -2.50 -19.68
CA ILE A 57 2.89 -1.28 -19.93
C ILE A 57 1.83 -1.57 -20.98
N GLN A 58 0.58 -1.44 -20.57
CA GLN A 58 -0.59 -1.71 -21.37
C GLN A 58 -0.52 -3.11 -22.05
N PRO A 59 -0.36 -4.21 -21.26
CA PRO A 59 -0.13 -5.54 -21.80
C PRO A 59 -1.34 -6.12 -22.53
N SER A 60 -2.56 -5.66 -22.21
CA SER A 60 -3.79 -6.09 -22.87
C SER A 60 -3.99 -5.46 -24.25
N GLY A 61 -3.10 -4.57 -24.70
CA GLY A 61 -3.32 -3.75 -25.89
C GLY A 61 -4.35 -2.66 -25.59
N LYS A 62 -5.40 -2.52 -26.40
CA LYS A 62 -6.36 -1.42 -26.24
C LYS A 62 -7.20 -1.57 -24.96
N PHE A 63 -7.43 -0.46 -24.27
CA PHE A 63 -8.32 -0.36 -23.10
C PHE A 63 -9.12 0.93 -23.19
N ILE A 64 -10.15 0.91 -24.04
CA ILE A 64 -10.94 2.11 -24.37
C ILE A 64 -12.17 2.23 -23.47
N ILE A 65 -12.92 1.14 -23.31
CA ILE A 65 -14.09 1.07 -22.44
C ILE A 65 -13.65 0.62 -21.05
N GLY A 66 -13.95 1.42 -20.04
CA GLY A 66 -13.60 1.17 -18.65
C GLY A 66 -14.58 1.85 -17.69
N GLY A 67 -14.17 1.99 -16.43
CA GLY A 67 -15.05 2.48 -15.37
C GLY A 67 -16.23 1.54 -15.11
N PRO A 68 -17.35 2.05 -14.57
CA PRO A 68 -18.52 1.24 -14.21
C PRO A 68 -19.18 0.49 -15.38
N HIS A 69 -18.93 0.93 -16.62
CA HIS A 69 -19.39 0.22 -17.82
C HIS A 69 -18.69 -1.14 -17.97
N GLY A 70 -17.40 -1.22 -17.63
CA GLY A 70 -16.61 -2.44 -17.80
C GLY A 70 -16.54 -3.34 -16.56
N ASP A 71 -16.68 -2.79 -15.35
CA ASP A 71 -16.57 -3.54 -14.10
C ASP A 71 -17.38 -2.88 -12.97
N ALA A 72 -18.16 -3.66 -12.24
CA ALA A 72 -19.01 -3.17 -11.17
C ALA A 72 -18.18 -2.81 -9.92
N GLY A 73 -18.32 -1.56 -9.46
CA GLY A 73 -17.63 -1.06 -8.27
C GLY A 73 -18.46 -1.18 -6.99
N LEU A 74 -17.83 -1.56 -5.88
CA LEU A 74 -18.42 -1.52 -4.54
C LEU A 74 -17.46 -0.91 -3.52
N THR A 75 -18.01 -0.13 -2.59
CA THR A 75 -17.26 0.43 -1.45
C THR A 75 -16.58 -0.67 -0.64
N GLY A 76 -15.33 -0.45 -0.23
CA GLY A 76 -14.61 -1.38 0.64
C GLY A 76 -14.06 -2.62 -0.06
N ARG A 77 -13.98 -2.64 -1.40
CA ARG A 77 -13.39 -3.77 -2.16
C ARG A 77 -11.90 -3.63 -2.45
N LYS A 78 -11.25 -2.54 -2.01
CA LYS A 78 -9.82 -2.26 -2.22
C LYS A 78 -9.05 -2.01 -0.91
N ILE A 79 -9.47 -2.64 0.18
CA ILE A 79 -8.93 -2.41 1.54
C ILE A 79 -7.41 -2.60 1.68
N ILE A 80 -6.80 -3.49 0.89
CA ILE A 80 -5.33 -3.67 0.91
C ILE A 80 -4.61 -2.54 0.16
N ILE A 81 -5.24 -1.97 -0.88
CA ILE A 81 -4.74 -0.77 -1.58
C ILE A 81 -4.88 0.45 -0.66
N ASP A 82 -5.99 0.57 0.07
CA ASP A 82 -6.23 1.67 1.03
C ASP A 82 -5.25 1.67 2.22
N THR A 83 -4.51 0.57 2.43
CA THR A 83 -3.63 0.40 3.59
C THR A 83 -2.17 0.26 3.20
N TYR A 84 -1.64 -0.96 3.21
CA TYR A 84 -0.20 -1.20 3.22
C TYR A 84 0.27 -2.13 2.10
N GLY A 85 -0.55 -2.35 1.07
CA GLY A 85 -0.16 -3.12 -0.12
C GLY A 85 0.25 -4.57 0.19
N GLY A 86 -0.34 -5.17 1.24
CA GLY A 86 -0.03 -6.52 1.70
C GLY A 86 1.07 -6.61 2.76
N HIS A 87 1.78 -5.51 3.05
CA HIS A 87 2.69 -5.46 4.19
C HIS A 87 1.93 -5.31 5.52
N GLY A 88 2.49 -5.86 6.60
CA GLY A 88 1.85 -5.81 7.92
C GLY A 88 0.65 -6.75 7.99
N ALA A 89 -0.51 -6.22 8.38
CA ALA A 89 -1.75 -6.98 8.49
C ALA A 89 -2.98 -6.06 8.27
N HIS A 90 -4.15 -6.68 8.09
CA HIS A 90 -5.42 -5.97 7.94
C HIS A 90 -6.51 -6.64 8.81
N GLY A 91 -7.30 -5.86 9.53
CA GLY A 91 -8.37 -6.36 10.42
C GLY A 91 -9.69 -6.69 9.72
N GLY A 92 -9.76 -6.53 8.40
CA GLY A 92 -10.93 -6.82 7.55
C GLY A 92 -11.91 -5.65 7.33
N GLY A 93 -11.95 -4.66 8.23
CA GLY A 93 -12.89 -3.54 8.13
C GLY A 93 -12.55 -2.52 7.03
N ALA A 94 -13.49 -2.20 6.15
CA ALA A 94 -13.37 -1.10 5.19
C ALA A 94 -13.47 0.29 5.86
N PHE A 95 -12.85 1.31 5.26
CA PHE A 95 -12.83 2.69 5.80
C PHE A 95 -13.91 3.62 5.20
N SER A 96 -14.01 3.67 3.87
CA SER A 96 -14.88 4.61 3.17
C SER A 96 -16.36 4.37 3.50
N GLY A 97 -17.13 5.46 3.65
CA GLY A 97 -18.54 5.41 4.03
C GLY A 97 -18.82 5.28 5.53
N LYS A 98 -17.78 5.22 6.37
CA LYS A 98 -17.93 5.15 7.84
C LYS A 98 -17.44 6.43 8.52
N ASP A 99 -18.24 6.96 9.45
CA ASP A 99 -17.82 8.05 10.33
C ASP A 99 -16.80 7.57 11.40
N TRP A 100 -16.22 8.50 12.15
CA TRP A 100 -15.13 8.25 13.09
C TRP A 100 -15.51 7.39 14.30
N SER A 101 -16.81 7.24 14.61
CA SER A 101 -17.26 6.34 15.68
C SER A 101 -17.03 4.86 15.35
N LYS A 102 -16.81 4.51 14.07
CA LYS A 102 -16.60 3.12 13.62
C LYS A 102 -15.13 2.79 13.77
N VAL A 103 -14.83 1.92 14.73
CA VAL A 103 -13.46 1.54 15.11
C VAL A 103 -12.65 0.95 13.96
N ASP A 104 -13.29 0.34 12.96
CA ASP A 104 -12.62 -0.09 11.72
C ASP A 104 -11.78 1.02 11.10
N ARG A 105 -12.26 2.26 11.15
CA ARG A 105 -11.57 3.44 10.61
C ARG A 105 -10.71 4.13 11.67
N SER A 106 -11.30 4.49 12.80
CA SER A 106 -10.60 5.30 13.81
C SER A 106 -9.48 4.54 14.51
N ALA A 107 -9.65 3.26 14.84
CA ALA A 107 -8.60 2.45 15.45
C ALA A 107 -7.48 2.11 14.45
N ALA A 108 -7.81 1.87 13.18
CA ALA A 108 -6.80 1.67 12.14
C ALA A 108 -5.92 2.92 11.95
N TYR A 109 -6.53 4.12 11.97
CA TYR A 109 -5.79 5.39 11.88
C TYR A 109 -4.95 5.64 13.15
N ALA A 110 -5.47 5.33 14.33
CA ALA A 110 -4.71 5.40 15.58
C ALA A 110 -3.51 4.44 15.57
N ALA A 111 -3.69 3.19 15.13
CA ALA A 111 -2.62 2.21 15.00
C ALA A 111 -1.55 2.69 14.01
N ARG A 112 -1.94 3.29 12.88
CA ARG A 112 -1.00 3.94 11.94
C ARG A 112 -0.22 5.05 12.60
N TRP A 113 -0.89 5.90 13.40
CA TRP A 113 -0.24 7.01 14.09
C TRP A 113 0.78 6.52 15.12
N ILE A 114 0.43 5.51 15.92
CA ILE A 114 1.33 4.87 16.89
C ILE A 114 2.55 4.28 16.16
N ALA A 115 2.32 3.45 15.12
CA ALA A 115 3.39 2.83 14.35
C ALA A 115 4.36 3.86 13.74
N LYS A 116 3.81 4.92 13.11
CA LYS A 116 4.61 6.00 12.52
C LYS A 116 5.42 6.75 13.57
N SER A 117 4.83 7.01 14.74
CA SER A 117 5.48 7.75 15.83
C SER A 117 6.65 6.97 16.42
N ILE A 118 6.50 5.65 16.61
CA ILE A 118 7.57 4.78 17.12
C ILE A 118 8.76 4.73 16.16
N VAL A 119 8.50 4.62 14.85
CA VAL A 119 9.56 4.67 13.83
C VAL A 119 10.21 6.05 13.78
N HIS A 120 9.42 7.12 13.85
CA HIS A 120 9.94 8.49 13.86
C HIS A 120 10.83 8.78 15.08
N ALA A 121 10.46 8.27 16.26
CA ALA A 121 11.25 8.31 17.47
C ALA A 121 12.50 7.41 17.44
N LYS A 122 12.75 6.71 16.32
CA LYS A 122 13.88 5.80 16.10
C LYS A 122 13.95 4.64 17.10
N LEU A 123 12.79 4.23 17.64
CA LEU A 123 12.69 3.11 18.58
C LEU A 123 12.67 1.77 17.84
N ALA A 124 12.18 1.75 16.60
CA ALA A 124 12.19 0.58 15.72
C ALA A 124 12.36 1.04 14.26
N ARG A 125 12.82 0.13 13.39
CA ARG A 125 12.90 0.39 11.93
C ARG A 125 11.63 -0.06 11.20
N ARG A 126 10.92 -1.02 11.77
CA ARG A 126 9.61 -1.53 11.30
C ARG A 126 8.77 -1.90 12.51
N ILE A 127 7.46 -1.75 12.39
CA ILE A 127 6.53 -2.10 13.46
C ILE A 127 5.14 -2.41 12.90
N LEU A 128 4.49 -3.39 13.50
CA LEU A 128 3.08 -3.70 13.37
C LEU A 128 2.38 -3.42 14.70
N VAL A 129 1.26 -2.71 14.64
CA VAL A 129 0.40 -2.42 15.79
C VAL A 129 -0.99 -2.98 15.49
N GLN A 130 -1.54 -3.74 16.43
CA GLN A 130 -2.92 -4.24 16.36
C GLN A 130 -3.69 -3.76 17.59
N LEU A 131 -4.92 -3.31 17.35
CA LEU A 131 -5.89 -2.91 18.36
C LEU A 131 -7.18 -3.71 18.14
N SER A 132 -7.81 -4.16 19.22
CA SER A 132 -9.13 -4.81 19.16
C SER A 132 -10.11 -4.17 20.14
N TYR A 133 -11.40 -4.19 19.80
CA TYR A 133 -12.47 -3.55 20.56
C TYR A 133 -13.70 -4.47 20.61
N ALA A 134 -14.49 -4.33 21.68
CA ALA A 134 -15.86 -4.86 21.75
C ALA A 134 -16.87 -3.72 21.60
N ILE A 135 -18.04 -4.04 21.03
CA ILE A 135 -19.14 -3.08 20.92
C ILE A 135 -19.57 -2.59 22.31
N GLY A 136 -19.69 -1.27 22.47
CA GLY A 136 -20.05 -0.64 23.75
C GLY A 136 -18.92 -0.53 24.78
N VAL A 137 -17.72 -1.08 24.51
CA VAL A 137 -16.56 -0.98 25.39
C VAL A 137 -15.62 0.12 24.89
N SER A 138 -15.37 1.13 25.71
CA SER A 138 -14.58 2.32 25.31
C SER A 138 -13.07 2.07 25.21
N ARG A 139 -12.55 1.15 26.03
CA ARG A 139 -11.11 0.78 26.04
C ARG A 139 -10.85 -0.41 25.12
N PRO A 140 -9.68 -0.49 24.46
CA PRO A 140 -9.32 -1.65 23.65
C PRO A 140 -9.22 -2.90 24.52
N LEU A 141 -9.68 -4.03 23.99
CA LEU A 141 -9.57 -5.34 24.63
C LEU A 141 -8.13 -5.86 24.59
N SER A 142 -7.44 -5.60 23.49
CA SER A 142 -6.04 -5.96 23.33
C SER A 142 -5.27 -4.90 22.54
N ILE A 143 -3.99 -4.80 22.87
CA ILE A 143 -2.98 -4.04 22.14
C ILE A 143 -1.82 -5.01 21.89
N PHE A 144 -1.40 -5.13 20.64
CA PHE A 144 -0.27 -5.95 20.24
C PHE A 144 0.72 -5.12 19.43
N ILE A 145 2.01 -5.31 19.72
CA ILE A 145 3.13 -4.64 19.09
C ILE A 145 4.16 -5.68 18.65
N ASP A 146 4.55 -5.63 17.38
CA ASP A 146 5.67 -6.40 16.84
C ASP A 146 6.60 -5.49 16.04
N THR A 147 7.84 -5.35 16.49
CA THR A 147 8.87 -4.54 15.82
C THR A 147 9.70 -5.32 14.81
N TYR A 148 9.33 -6.58 14.54
CA TYR A 148 10.06 -7.50 13.66
C TYR A 148 11.53 -7.69 14.09
N GLY A 149 11.83 -7.55 15.38
CA GLY A 149 13.20 -7.60 15.91
C GLY A 149 14.06 -6.38 15.58
N THR A 150 13.48 -5.29 15.06
CA THR A 150 14.22 -4.08 14.67
C THR A 150 14.35 -3.04 15.79
N SER A 151 13.76 -3.31 16.95
CA SER A 151 13.83 -2.47 18.14
C SER A 151 14.99 -2.88 19.03
N SER A 152 15.64 -1.90 19.66
CA SER A 152 16.59 -2.14 20.75
C SER A 152 15.91 -2.30 22.12
N LYS A 153 14.59 -2.05 22.19
CA LYS A 153 13.73 -2.28 23.35
C LYS A 153 12.91 -3.56 23.16
N THR A 154 12.51 -4.17 24.27
CA THR A 154 11.56 -5.29 24.26
C THR A 154 10.23 -4.85 23.66
N ASN A 155 9.54 -5.77 22.99
CA ASN A 155 8.19 -5.52 22.45
C ASN A 155 7.08 -5.65 23.50
N ALA A 156 7.44 -6.07 24.72
CA ALA A 156 6.57 -6.22 25.87
C ALA A 156 6.27 -4.87 26.53
#